data_AF-A0AAV8YG39-F1
#
_entry.id   AF-A0AAV8YG39-F1
#
_cell.length_a   1.000
_cell.length_b   1.000
_cell.length_c   1.000
_cell.angle_alpha   90.00
_cell.angle_beta   90.00
_cell.angle_gamma   90.00
#
_symmetry.space_group_name_H-M   'P 1'
#
loop_
_entity.id
_entity.type
_entity.pdbx_description
1 polymer ?
#
loop_
_entity_poly.entity_id
_entity_poly.type
_entity_poly.pdbx_seq_one_letter_code
_entity_poly.pdbx_strand_id
1 'polypeptide(L)'
;MGGVDKVDMLLSSTECVRKTVKWYKKVFFHVLDMTLISSHVTYKMLTGKNIALLDFQRQLVKELLAKYKKVQPRASGSSRRPDESHSPLRLIERHLPAISEVSQKK
;
A
#
# COMPACT_ATOMS: atom_id res chain seq x y z
N MET A 1 -2.74 -16.03 -26.75
CA MET A 1 -2.41 -14.59 -26.76
C MET A 1 -3.25 -13.85 -25.73
N GLY A 2 -2.90 -13.91 -24.44
CA GLY A 2 -3.70 -13.22 -23.39
C GLY A 2 -2.90 -12.94 -22.12
N GLY A 3 -1.57 -12.98 -22.21
CA GLY A 3 -0.70 -12.67 -21.07
C GLY A 3 -0.70 -11.18 -20.76
N VAL A 4 -0.68 -10.35 -21.80
CA VAL A 4 -0.76 -8.88 -21.70
C VAL A 4 -2.07 -8.46 -21.04
N ASP A 5 -3.21 -8.98 -21.52
CA ASP A 5 -4.54 -8.66 -20.97
C ASP A 5 -4.69 -9.05 -19.50
N LYS A 6 -4.09 -10.16 -19.09
CA LYS A 6 -4.09 -10.60 -17.68
C LYS A 6 -3.27 -9.66 -16.80
N VAL A 7 -2.14 -9.17 -17.31
CA VAL A 7 -1.30 -8.20 -16.58
C VAL A 7 -2.03 -6.87 -16.49
N ASP A 8 -2.67 -6.41 -17.56
CA ASP A 8 -3.46 -5.16 -17.58
C ASP A 8 -4.67 -5.24 -16.62
N MET A 9 -5.36 -6.38 -16.61
CA MET A 9 -6.43 -6.67 -15.64
C MET A 9 -5.90 -6.63 -14.20
N LEU A 10 -4.74 -7.25 -13.91
CA LEU A 10 -4.13 -7.18 -12.58
C LEU A 10 -3.74 -5.74 -12.23
N LEU A 11 -3.14 -4.99 -13.16
CA LEU A 11 -2.80 -3.59 -12.95
C LEU A 11 -4.02 -2.78 -12.56
N SER A 12 -5.12 -2.89 -13.31
CA SER A 12 -6.35 -2.14 -13.05
C SER A 12 -6.89 -2.35 -11.63
N SER A 13 -6.66 -3.53 -11.04
CA SER A 13 -7.07 -3.83 -9.67
C SER A 13 -6.12 -3.28 -8.60
N THR A 14 -4.85 -3.07 -8.94
CA THR A 14 -3.80 -2.65 -8.01
C THR A 14 -3.32 -1.21 -8.22
N GLU A 15 -3.84 -0.54 -9.25
CA GLU A 15 -3.45 0.79 -9.67
C GLU A 15 -3.47 1.75 -8.48
N CYS A 16 -2.27 2.09 -8.00
CA CYS A 16 -2.09 3.12 -6.98
C CYS A 16 -2.20 4.52 -7.63
N VAL A 17 -3.15 4.69 -8.55
CA VAL A 17 -3.29 5.88 -9.38
C VAL A 17 -3.90 6.99 -8.54
N ARG A 18 -3.03 7.75 -7.89
CA ARG A 18 -3.38 9.04 -7.31
C ARG A 18 -3.62 10.04 -8.43
N LYS A 19 -4.74 10.75 -8.41
CA LYS A 19 -4.99 11.90 -9.29
C LYS A 19 -3.82 12.88 -9.14
N THR A 20 -3.00 13.02 -10.18
CA THR A 20 -1.85 13.92 -10.18
C THR A 20 -1.78 14.68 -11.49
N VAL A 21 -1.53 15.99 -11.41
CA VAL A 21 -1.39 16.88 -12.58
C VAL A 21 -0.04 16.66 -13.28
N LYS A 22 0.95 16.13 -12.57
CA LYS A 22 2.32 15.95 -13.09
C LYS A 22 2.45 14.59 -13.79
N TRP A 23 2.51 14.60 -15.11
CA TRP A 23 2.54 13.38 -15.95
C TRP A 23 3.66 12.40 -15.58
N TYR A 24 4.85 12.88 -15.23
CA TYR A 24 5.99 12.01 -14.88
C TYR A 24 5.71 11.16 -13.63
N LYS A 25 4.91 11.66 -12.69
CA LYS A 25 4.53 10.89 -11.49
C LYS A 25 3.63 9.73 -11.87
N LYS A 26 2.73 9.92 -12.84
CA LYS A 26 1.86 8.86 -13.35
C LYS A 26 2.69 7.72 -13.96
N VAL A 27 3.70 8.05 -14.77
CA VAL A 27 4.63 7.07 -15.34
C VAL A 27 5.40 6.34 -14.25
N PHE A 28 5.94 7.07 -13.27
CA PHE A 28 6.67 6.45 -12.16
C PHE A 28 5.83 5.44 -11.38
N PHE A 29 4.60 5.79 -10.98
CA PHE A 29 3.71 4.86 -10.27
C PHE A 29 3.31 3.67 -11.14
N HIS A 30 3.06 3.88 -12.42
CA HIS A 30 2.75 2.78 -13.34
C HIS A 30 3.92 1.80 -13.47
N VAL A 31 5.15 2.28 -13.59
CA VAL A 31 6.35 1.42 -13.60
C VAL A 31 6.49 0.69 -12.27
N LEU A 32 6.24 1.34 -11.13
CA LEU A 32 6.26 0.68 -9.83
C LEU A 32 5.23 -0.47 -9.77
N ASP A 33 3.99 -0.24 -10.20
CA ASP A 33 2.93 -1.25 -10.20
C ASP A 33 3.29 -2.45 -11.12
N MET A 34 3.90 -2.18 -12.28
CA MET A 34 4.43 -3.22 -13.17
C MET A 34 5.55 -4.05 -12.52
N THR A 35 6.50 -3.39 -11.85
CA THR A 35 7.60 -4.09 -11.16
C THR A 35 7.09 -4.95 -10.00
N LEU A 36 6.05 -4.48 -9.30
CA LEU A 36 5.41 -5.20 -8.20
C LEU A 36 4.79 -6.51 -8.67
N ILE A 37 4.02 -6.48 -9.76
CA ILE A 37 3.42 -7.70 -10.35
C ILE A 37 4.51 -8.64 -10.88
N SER A 38 5.54 -8.09 -11.54
CA SER A 38 6.68 -8.88 -12.01
C SER A 38 7.42 -9.59 -10.85
N SER A 39 7.58 -8.90 -9.71
CA SER A 39 8.19 -9.47 -8.51
C SER A 39 7.32 -10.57 -7.88
N HIS A 40 6.00 -10.41 -7.90
CA HIS A 40 5.05 -11.43 -7.41
C HIS A 40 5.09 -12.71 -8.24
N VAL A 41 5.12 -12.58 -9.57
CA VAL A 41 5.27 -13.73 -10.47
C VAL A 41 6.60 -14.45 -10.20
N THR A 42 7.68 -13.68 -10.08
CA THR A 42 9.02 -14.22 -9.77
C THR A 42 9.04 -14.95 -8.42
N TYR A 43 8.42 -14.38 -7.38
CA TYR A 43 8.28 -14.98 -6.06
C TYR A 43 7.54 -16.32 -6.10
N LYS A 44 6.43 -16.37 -6.85
CA LYS A 44 5.64 -17.61 -7.05
C LYS A 44 6.47 -18.68 -7.75
N MET A 45 7.22 -18.32 -8.78
CA MET A 45 8.09 -19.25 -9.52
C MET A 45 9.21 -19.82 -8.64
N LEU A 46 9.87 -18.98 -7.85
CA LEU A 46 10.99 -19.40 -6.99
C LEU A 46 10.55 -20.23 -5.78
N THR A 47 9.45 -19.85 -5.14
CA THR A 47 9.03 -20.46 -3.86
C THR A 47 8.01 -21.59 -4.07
N GLY A 48 7.36 -21.65 -5.22
CA GLY A 48 6.24 -22.57 -5.50
C GLY A 48 4.96 -22.25 -4.70
N LYS A 49 4.95 -21.18 -3.89
CA LYS A 49 3.83 -20.79 -3.05
C LYS A 49 2.84 -19.94 -3.84
N ASN A 50 1.57 -20.33 -3.79
CA ASN A 50 0.47 -19.55 -4.37
C ASN A 50 -0.10 -18.57 -3.35
N ILE A 51 0.45 -17.37 -3.30
CA ILE A 51 -0.04 -16.26 -2.47
C ILE A 51 -0.86 -15.28 -3.34
N ALA A 52 -1.95 -14.75 -2.77
CA ALA A 52 -2.71 -13.68 -3.41
C ALA A 52 -1.86 -12.41 -3.56
N LEU A 53 -2.11 -11.61 -4.60
CA LEU A 53 -1.30 -10.40 -4.86
C LEU A 53 -1.40 -9.40 -3.70
N LEU A 54 -2.59 -9.22 -3.12
CA LEU A 54 -2.82 -8.33 -1.98
C LEU A 54 -2.02 -8.72 -0.74
N ASP A 55 -1.98 -10.02 -0.41
CA ASP A 55 -1.21 -10.52 0.74
C ASP A 55 0.30 -10.31 0.54
N PHE A 56 0.78 -10.56 -0.68
CA PHE A 56 2.17 -10.28 -1.05
C PHE A 56 2.50 -8.80 -0.88
N GLN A 57 1.65 -7.90 -1.40
CA GLN A 57 1.82 -6.45 -1.23
C GLN A 57 1.82 -6.04 0.24
N ARG A 58 0.89 -6.58 1.04
CA ARG A 58 0.79 -6.28 2.46
C ARG A 58 2.05 -6.70 3.22
N GLN A 59 2.59 -7.87 2.92
CA GLN A 59 3.84 -8.33 3.51
C GLN A 59 5.02 -7.47 3.06
N LEU A 60 5.12 -7.18 1.77
CA LEU A 60 6.14 -6.30 1.21
C LEU A 60 6.14 -4.93 1.90
N VAL A 61 4.98 -4.30 2.05
CA VAL A 61 4.84 -3.01 2.74
C VAL A 61 5.27 -3.11 4.20
N LYS A 62 4.90 -4.17 4.92
CA LYS A 62 5.34 -4.39 6.31
C LYS A 62 6.86 -4.50 6.40
N GLU A 63 7.50 -5.24 5.50
CA GLU A 63 8.95 -5.42 5.47
C GLU A 63 9.68 -4.13 5.09
N LEU A 64 9.18 -3.36 4.11
CA LEU A 64 9.72 -2.05 3.78
C LEU A 64 9.61 -1.08 4.95
N LEU A 65 8.45 -1.03 5.62
CA LEU A 65 8.27 -0.20 6.80
C LEU A 65 9.22 -0.62 7.91
N ALA A 66 9.35 -1.92 8.20
CA ALA A 66 10.28 -2.41 9.21
C ALA A 66 11.74 -2.01 8.90
N LYS A 67 12.15 -2.12 7.62
CA LYS A 67 13.52 -1.82 7.19
C LYS A 67 13.85 -0.33 7.16
N TYR A 68 12.90 0.52 6.74
CA TYR A 68 13.14 1.94 6.48
C TYR A 68 12.49 2.89 7.48
N LYS A 69 11.81 2.39 8.54
CA LYS A 69 11.31 3.22 9.64
C LYS A 69 12.49 3.86 10.37
N LYS A 70 12.90 5.05 9.95
CA LYS A 70 13.78 5.92 10.72
C LYS A 70 13.01 6.34 11.97
N VAL A 71 13.44 5.89 13.15
CA VAL A 71 13.12 6.58 14.40
C VAL A 71 13.78 7.94 14.27
N GLN A 72 13.02 8.97 13.88
CA GLN A 72 13.54 10.33 13.99
C GLN A 72 13.75 10.60 15.49
N PRO A 73 14.98 10.84 15.98
CA PRO A 73 15.13 11.43 17.30
C PRO A 73 14.49 12.81 17.19
N ARG A 74 13.34 13.01 17.85
CA ARG A 74 12.78 14.35 17.96
C ARG A 74 13.84 15.23 18.60
N ALA A 75 14.14 16.37 17.95
CA ALA A 75 14.96 17.41 18.55
C ALA A 75 14.43 17.67 19.98
N SER A 76 15.33 17.53 20.95
CA SER A 76 15.09 17.75 22.37
C SER A 76 14.44 19.12 22.60
N GLY A 77 13.20 19.15 23.09
CA GLY A 77 12.58 20.43 23.42
C GLY A 77 11.09 20.42 23.78
N SER A 78 10.33 19.36 23.52
CA SER A 78 8.93 19.31 23.96
C SER A 78 8.62 17.96 24.60
N SER A 79 8.36 18.01 25.90
CA SER A 79 7.75 16.92 26.68
C SER A 79 6.37 16.62 26.08
N ARG A 80 6.33 15.76 25.08
CA ARG A 80 5.10 15.17 24.56
C ARG A 80 5.39 13.69 24.37
N ARG A 81 4.62 12.86 25.09
CA ARG A 81 4.71 11.39 25.14
C ARG A 81 4.97 10.82 23.74
N PRO A 82 5.78 9.74 23.61
CA PRO A 82 6.03 9.11 22.33
C PRO A 82 4.68 8.74 21.71
N ASP A 83 4.36 9.41 20.63
CA ASP A 83 3.04 9.34 20.04
C ASP A 83 3.01 8.14 19.09
N GLU A 84 2.73 6.96 19.66
CA GLU A 84 2.37 5.72 18.96
C GLU A 84 1.22 5.95 17.94
N SER A 85 0.50 7.08 18.05
CA SER A 85 -0.64 7.39 17.21
C SER A 85 -0.33 7.54 15.72
N HIS A 86 0.91 7.88 15.36
CA HIS A 86 1.35 8.12 13.97
C HIS A 86 2.05 6.91 13.34
N SER A 87 2.09 5.75 13.99
CA SER A 87 2.67 4.57 13.35
C SER A 87 1.79 4.12 12.18
N PRO A 88 2.31 4.01 10.94
CA PRO A 88 1.51 3.57 9.80
C PRO A 88 1.02 2.12 9.95
N LEU A 89 1.64 1.35 10.85
CA LEU A 89 1.23 -0.02 11.22
C LEU A 89 -0.03 -0.05 12.09
N ARG A 90 -0.44 1.08 12.69
CA ARG A 90 -1.68 1.21 13.46
C ARG A 90 -2.93 1.16 12.58
N LEU A 91 -2.79 1.42 11.27
CA LEU A 91 -3.89 1.34 10.31
C LEU A 91 -4.31 -0.12 10.08
N ILE A 92 -4.97 -0.70 11.07
CA ILE A 92 -5.68 -1.97 11.00
C ILE A 92 -7.16 -1.59 10.83
N GLU A 93 -7.83 -2.23 9.86
CA GLU A 93 -9.14 -1.95 9.24
C GLU A 93 -10.24 -1.26 10.08
N ARG A 94 -10.21 -1.35 11.41
CA ARG A 94 -11.22 -0.85 12.37
C ARG A 94 -11.33 0.66 12.57
N HIS A 95 -10.69 1.44 11.70
CA HIS A 95 -10.64 2.91 11.75
C HIS A 95 -11.47 3.61 10.67
N LEU A 96 -12.17 2.86 9.80
CA LEU A 96 -13.16 3.47 8.92
C LEU A 96 -14.32 3.97 9.80
N PRO A 97 -14.68 5.27 9.78
CA PRO A 97 -15.86 5.72 10.49
C PRO A 97 -17.07 4.95 9.94
N ALA A 98 -17.80 4.29 10.85
CA ALA A 98 -19.06 3.65 10.50
C ALA A 98 -19.95 4.70 9.82
N ILE A 99 -20.47 4.37 8.65
CA ILE A 99 -21.39 5.24 7.90
C ILE A 99 -22.53 5.58 8.86
N SER A 100 -22.62 6.84 9.27
CA SER A 100 -23.68 7.30 10.17
C SER A 100 -25.02 7.14 9.46
N GLU A 101 -25.92 6.32 10.00
CA GLU A 101 -27.29 6.21 9.51
C GLU A 101 -27.93 7.59 9.48
N VAL A 102 -28.52 7.94 8.34
CA VAL A 102 -29.17 9.23 8.10
C VAL A 102 -30.36 9.36 9.05
N SER A 103 -30.24 10.24 10.04
CA SER A 103 -31.32 10.57 10.96
C SER A 103 -32.45 11.29 10.20
N GLN A 104 -33.55 10.57 9.97
CA GLN A 104 -34.82 11.11 9.51
C GLN A 104 -35.33 12.10 10.56
N LYS A 105 -35.24 13.41 10.27
CA LYS A 105 -35.83 14.46 11.11
C LYS A 105 -37.35 14.43 10.94
N LYS A 106 -38.04 14.37 12.08
CA LYS A 106 -39.49 14.48 12.22
C LYS A 106 -39.91 15.94 12.32
#